data_AF-A0A7S2U3G5-F1
#
_entry.id   AF-A0A7S2U3G5-F1
#
_cell.length_a   1.000
_cell.length_b   1.000
_cell.length_c   1.000
_cell.angle_alpha   90.00
_cell.angle_beta   90.00
_cell.angle_gamma   90.00
#
_symmetry.space_group_name_H-M   'P 1'
#
loop_
_entity.id
_entity.type
_entity.pdbx_description
1 polymer ?
#
loop_
_entity_poly.entity_id
_entity_poly.type
_entity_poly.pdbx_seq_one_letter_code
_entity_poly.pdbx_strand_id
1 'polypeptide(L)'
;KKEDYVKKEAKTAPKRPPVPKKEELVHQSYSIDPPRYGDPRGYFQELFNIDTYPQNLYQQVSISRSQRDVLRGLHCSPYGKFVTCVEGAIWDVMVDLRVDSPTFLKWYGYVLSEENKRQMYIPPRCGHGFYSMKDNSKILYMQEGCYRPGQDVEVYPFDTDINLDWPKPAKEYILSQKDVNAKSIKELMPYLRELSAKEKLGSKVDYVVMGATGFFGTKVVSILKEQKKNFACMPQSVRLDNRKEMEKYLDKWQPKYVINCAGTAGKPNIGWCESHQAETIDINVTGQLNVAEACRKRNIHCTLFGTGCLYYYDKEHPANSGRGYTEEDPPNFTGNFYGRMRIALEDLVKSYPNVLSLRVAFPIDGHMHPRSLVAKLLKYPKITSTPTSYTVMDSLFPLIPSMAEKGLTGIYNFTNPGVTTNGDILRMYKKIVDPSHTWEDVATPQSSVPRAYSELDVSKLLKDFKVPPVAKAITLAFEAAKKREA
;
A
#
# COMPACT_ATOMS: atom_id res chain seq x y z
N LYS A 1 2.89 -11.78 62.86
CA LYS A 1 3.63 -10.56 62.42
C LYS A 1 3.76 -10.42 60.90
N LYS A 2 4.36 -11.38 60.15
CA LYS A 2 4.34 -11.36 58.66
C LYS A 2 2.99 -11.78 58.07
N GLU A 3 2.33 -12.77 58.68
CA GLU A 3 1.04 -13.29 58.20
C GLU A 3 -0.15 -12.36 58.45
N ASP A 4 -0.10 -11.51 59.48
CA ASP A 4 -1.15 -10.51 59.76
C ASP A 4 -1.12 -9.33 58.78
N TYR A 5 0.04 -9.04 58.19
CA TYR A 5 0.19 -8.01 57.16
C TYR A 5 -0.43 -8.46 55.82
N VAL A 6 -0.24 -9.73 55.45
CA VAL A 6 -0.75 -10.29 54.19
C VAL A 6 -2.27 -10.45 54.21
N LYS A 7 -2.88 -10.71 55.38
CA LYS A 7 -4.33 -10.89 55.51
C LYS A 7 -5.16 -9.60 55.44
N LYS A 8 -4.55 -8.41 55.60
CA LYS A 8 -5.25 -7.12 55.45
C LYS A 8 -5.25 -6.56 54.02
N GLU A 9 -4.32 -6.97 53.15
CA GLU A 9 -4.26 -6.50 51.75
C GLU A 9 -5.11 -7.32 50.76
N ALA A 10 -5.64 -8.48 51.17
CA ALA A 10 -6.39 -9.38 50.29
C ALA A 10 -7.85 -8.95 49.99
N LYS A 11 -8.20 -7.67 50.19
CA LYS A 11 -9.52 -7.11 49.86
C LYS A 11 -9.39 -5.80 49.08
N THR A 12 -8.92 -5.91 47.85
CA THR A 12 -9.44 -5.30 46.61
C THR A 12 -8.31 -5.34 45.59
N ALA A 13 -8.24 -6.40 44.78
CA ALA A 13 -7.53 -6.28 43.51
C ALA A 13 -8.19 -5.13 42.73
N PRO A 14 -7.43 -4.13 42.25
CA PRO A 14 -8.02 -3.02 41.54
C PRO A 14 -8.63 -3.58 40.25
N LYS A 15 -9.95 -3.45 40.11
CA LYS A 15 -10.63 -3.68 38.84
C LYS A 15 -9.91 -2.84 37.78
N ARG A 16 -9.64 -3.42 36.60
CA ARG A 16 -9.15 -2.68 35.42
C ARG A 16 -9.94 -1.37 35.32
N PRO A 17 -9.28 -0.20 35.27
CA PRO A 17 -10.00 1.05 35.20
C PRO A 17 -10.85 1.07 33.91
N PRO A 18 -12.03 1.70 33.95
CA PRO A 18 -12.81 1.91 32.74
C PRO A 18 -11.98 2.69 31.72
N VAL A 19 -12.15 2.36 30.44
CA VAL A 19 -11.57 3.10 29.30
C VAL A 19 -11.78 4.61 29.54
N PRO A 20 -10.75 5.47 29.41
CA PRO A 20 -10.88 6.91 29.67
C PRO A 20 -12.07 7.50 28.93
N LYS A 21 -12.86 8.36 29.60
CA LYS A 21 -13.93 9.12 28.94
C LYS A 21 -13.28 9.98 27.84
N LYS A 22 -13.53 9.62 26.58
CA LYS A 22 -13.08 10.37 25.41
C LYS A 22 -14.11 11.47 25.14
N GLU A 23 -13.73 12.72 25.33
CA GLU A 23 -14.45 13.87 24.81
C GLU A 23 -13.62 14.42 23.65
N GLU A 24 -14.03 14.12 22.42
CA GLU A 24 -13.26 14.43 21.22
C GLU A 24 -13.52 15.88 20.79
N LEU A 25 -12.59 16.78 21.12
CA LEU A 25 -12.66 18.20 20.74
C LEU A 25 -11.73 18.53 19.55
N VAL A 26 -10.63 17.77 19.43
CA VAL A 26 -9.76 17.72 18.24
C VAL A 26 -9.59 16.26 17.83
N HIS A 27 -9.72 15.97 16.54
CA HIS A 27 -9.85 14.62 16.01
C HIS A 27 -8.71 13.70 16.47
N GLN A 28 -9.05 12.56 17.06
CA GLN A 28 -8.12 11.55 17.59
C GLN A 28 -7.21 11.98 18.75
N SER A 29 -7.43 13.16 19.34
CA SER A 29 -6.77 13.59 20.58
C SER A 29 -7.62 13.29 21.80
N TYR A 30 -7.00 13.08 22.96
CA TYR A 30 -7.71 12.80 24.20
C TYR A 30 -6.83 13.03 25.43
N SER A 31 -7.47 13.47 26.52
CA SER A 31 -6.86 13.49 27.85
C SER A 31 -7.06 12.12 28.53
N ILE A 32 -6.12 11.77 29.40
CA ILE A 32 -6.12 10.49 30.10
C ILE A 32 -5.88 10.70 31.58
N ASP A 33 -6.70 10.01 32.37
CA ASP A 33 -6.50 9.77 33.79
C ASP A 33 -5.82 8.40 33.96
N PRO A 34 -4.48 8.31 33.97
CA PRO A 34 -3.77 7.05 34.14
C PRO A 34 -4.07 6.38 35.50
N PRO A 35 -3.92 5.05 35.60
CA PRO A 35 -4.12 4.31 36.85
C PRO A 35 -3.19 4.82 37.97
N ARG A 36 -3.76 4.96 39.16
CA ARG A 36 -3.07 5.45 40.36
C ARG A 36 -3.36 4.53 41.54
N TYR A 37 -2.31 4.19 42.27
CA TYR A 37 -2.37 3.31 43.43
C TYR A 37 -1.69 4.02 44.59
N GLY A 38 -2.50 4.55 45.50
CA GLY A 38 -2.02 5.27 46.67
C GLY A 38 -2.00 4.39 47.91
N ASP A 39 -1.00 4.58 48.76
CA ASP A 39 -0.94 4.06 50.12
C ASP A 39 -0.28 5.11 51.05
N PRO A 40 -0.18 4.88 52.38
CA PRO A 40 0.41 5.86 53.29
C PRO A 40 1.87 6.29 52.99
N ARG A 41 2.60 5.57 52.13
CA ARG A 41 3.96 5.90 51.70
C ARG A 41 3.99 6.88 50.51
N GLY A 42 2.86 7.05 49.81
CA GLY A 42 2.76 7.87 48.61
C GLY A 42 1.85 7.24 47.56
N TYR A 43 2.22 7.37 46.29
CA TYR A 43 1.47 6.78 45.19
C TYR A 43 2.40 6.17 44.15
N PHE A 44 1.92 5.12 43.50
CA PHE A 44 2.45 4.60 42.25
C PHE A 44 1.50 4.99 41.12
N GLN A 45 2.06 5.43 39.99
CA GLN A 45 1.29 5.82 38.81
C GLN A 45 1.90 5.16 37.57
N GLU A 46 1.06 4.43 36.84
CA GLU A 46 1.46 3.83 35.58
C GLU A 46 1.28 4.86 34.47
N LEU A 47 2.37 5.46 33.99
CA LEU A 47 2.31 6.47 32.94
C LEU A 47 2.11 5.86 31.55
N PHE A 48 2.61 4.66 31.29
CA PHE A 48 2.44 3.96 30.02
C PHE A 48 2.54 2.44 30.21
N ASN A 49 1.73 1.70 29.43
CA ASN A 49 1.72 0.24 29.40
C ASN A 49 1.44 -0.24 27.98
N ILE A 50 2.38 -0.96 27.37
CA ILE A 50 2.27 -1.39 25.98
C ILE A 50 1.04 -2.28 25.69
N ASP A 51 0.55 -3.03 26.69
CA ASP A 51 -0.62 -3.90 26.54
C ASP A 51 -1.94 -3.12 26.60
N THR A 52 -1.92 -1.91 27.15
CA THR A 52 -3.12 -1.10 27.42
C THR A 52 -3.28 0.06 26.45
N TYR A 53 -2.18 0.55 25.87
CA TYR A 53 -2.15 1.66 24.93
C TYR A 53 -1.92 1.14 23.50
N PRO A 54 -2.82 1.41 22.54
CA PRO A 54 -2.73 0.84 21.18
C PRO A 54 -1.58 1.40 20.30
N GLN A 55 -0.71 2.26 20.84
CA GLN A 55 0.33 3.00 20.13
C GLN A 55 1.74 2.63 20.63
N ASN A 56 2.73 2.60 19.72
CA ASN A 56 4.13 2.29 20.03
C ASN A 56 4.89 3.50 20.63
N LEU A 57 4.40 4.05 21.74
CA LEU A 57 4.81 5.35 22.31
C LEU A 57 6.12 5.38 23.12
N TYR A 58 7.06 4.47 22.86
CA TYR A 58 8.26 4.27 23.70
C TYR A 58 9.58 4.29 22.93
N GLN A 59 9.60 4.81 21.70
CA GLN A 59 10.85 4.93 20.94
C GLN A 59 11.78 5.99 21.53
N GLN A 60 11.22 7.05 22.13
CA GLN A 60 11.98 8.07 22.83
C GLN A 60 11.20 8.59 24.05
N VAL A 61 11.92 8.73 25.16
CA VAL A 61 11.44 9.41 26.37
C VAL A 61 12.33 10.62 26.64
N SER A 62 11.72 11.79 26.82
CA SER A 62 12.43 13.04 27.07
C SER A 62 11.83 13.75 28.27
N ILE A 63 12.63 14.57 28.95
CA ILE A 63 12.16 15.49 29.98
C ILE A 63 12.61 16.90 29.66
N SER A 64 11.72 17.88 29.87
CA SER A 64 12.06 19.30 29.84
C SER A 64 11.81 19.93 31.22
N ARG A 65 12.52 21.03 31.50
CA ARG A 65 12.34 21.85 32.69
C ARG A 65 12.19 23.30 32.25
N SER A 66 11.20 23.98 32.81
CA SER A 66 10.90 25.38 32.50
C SER A 66 10.70 26.19 33.79
N GLN A 67 11.16 27.44 33.78
CA GLN A 67 10.79 28.43 34.81
C GLN A 67 9.40 29.00 34.50
N ARG A 68 8.83 29.75 35.44
CA ARG A 68 7.56 30.45 35.23
C ARG A 68 7.67 31.42 34.04
N ASP A 69 6.54 31.63 33.37
CA ASP A 69 6.37 32.50 32.21
C ASP A 69 7.03 32.00 30.90
N VAL A 70 7.71 30.85 30.90
CA VAL A 70 8.23 30.22 29.67
C VAL A 70 7.09 29.68 28.82
N LEU A 71 7.04 30.10 27.55
CA LEU A 71 6.18 29.55 26.52
C LEU A 71 7.05 28.80 25.50
N ARG A 72 6.83 27.50 25.36
CA ARG A 72 7.44 26.71 24.27
C ARG A 72 6.45 26.62 23.13
N GLY A 73 6.90 27.04 21.95
CA GLY A 73 6.07 27.25 20.76
C GLY A 73 5.37 25.99 20.25
N LEU A 74 4.62 26.13 19.15
CA LEU A 74 3.86 25.03 18.57
C LEU A 74 4.74 24.18 17.67
N HIS A 75 5.10 22.99 18.15
CA HIS A 75 5.96 22.04 17.43
C HIS A 75 5.13 20.86 16.91
N CYS A 76 5.13 20.70 15.59
CA CYS A 76 4.36 19.70 14.87
C CYS A 76 5.27 18.56 14.40
N SER A 77 5.26 17.45 15.14
CA SER A 77 6.12 16.30 14.87
C SER A 77 5.43 15.28 13.95
N PRO A 78 6.18 14.52 13.13
CA PRO A 78 5.63 13.34 12.43
C PRO A 78 5.13 12.23 13.35
N TYR A 79 5.44 12.26 14.65
CA TYR A 79 5.14 11.18 15.59
C TYR A 79 4.12 11.63 16.64
N GLY A 80 3.30 10.69 17.11
CA GLY A 80 2.43 10.91 18.26
C GLY A 80 3.24 10.94 19.56
N LYS A 81 2.69 11.59 20.59
CA LYS A 81 3.32 11.65 21.92
C LYS A 81 2.33 11.76 23.06
N PHE A 82 2.67 11.14 24.19
CA PHE A 82 2.09 11.46 25.48
C PHE A 82 2.89 12.55 26.18
N VAL A 83 2.16 13.47 26.80
CA VAL A 83 2.71 14.57 27.58
C VAL A 83 2.10 14.57 28.97
N THR A 84 2.94 14.69 29.99
CA THR A 84 2.50 14.86 31.39
C THR A 84 3.43 15.78 32.16
N CYS A 85 2.90 16.46 33.18
CA CYS A 85 3.67 17.31 34.07
C CYS A 85 3.91 16.57 35.38
N VAL A 86 5.16 16.24 35.66
CA VAL A 86 5.56 15.43 36.83
C VAL A 86 5.94 16.28 38.05
N GLU A 87 6.23 17.56 37.83
CA GLU A 87 6.51 18.57 38.87
C GLU A 87 6.03 19.93 38.37
N GLY A 88 5.43 20.74 39.23
CA GLY A 88 4.91 22.06 38.87
C GLY A 88 3.57 22.02 38.12
N ALA A 89 3.35 22.97 37.21
CA ALA A 89 2.10 23.08 36.45
C ALA A 89 2.29 23.83 35.13
N ILE A 90 1.68 23.30 34.06
CA ILE A 90 1.66 23.89 32.73
C ILE A 90 0.23 24.02 32.20
N TRP A 91 0.01 25.01 31.34
CA TRP A 91 -1.09 25.01 30.38
C TRP A 91 -0.58 24.35 29.10
N ASP A 92 -1.00 23.11 28.86
CA ASP A 92 -0.59 22.30 27.72
C ASP A 92 -1.63 22.46 26.60
N VAL A 93 -1.18 22.65 25.37
CA VAL A 93 -2.08 22.87 24.23
C VAL A 93 -1.69 22.01 23.04
N MET A 94 -2.70 21.55 22.33
CA MET A 94 -2.56 20.91 21.03
C MET A 94 -3.39 21.62 19.97
N VAL A 95 -2.89 21.65 18.74
CA VAL A 95 -3.54 22.26 17.58
C VAL A 95 -3.54 21.27 16.44
N ASP A 96 -4.68 21.06 15.78
CA ASP A 96 -4.72 20.21 14.59
C ASP A 96 -4.13 20.93 13.37
N LEU A 97 -3.00 20.44 12.87
CA LEU A 97 -2.33 21.00 11.69
C LEU A 97 -2.48 20.10 10.46
N ARG A 98 -3.31 19.06 10.53
CA ARG A 98 -3.62 18.18 9.40
C ARG A 98 -4.69 18.84 8.55
N VAL A 99 -4.31 19.32 7.36
CA VAL A 99 -5.20 20.11 6.49
C VAL A 99 -6.47 19.36 6.05
N ASP A 100 -6.45 18.03 6.10
CA ASP A 100 -7.57 17.17 5.74
C ASP A 100 -8.43 16.75 6.95
N SER A 101 -8.07 17.18 8.15
CA SER A 101 -8.81 16.83 9.37
C SER A 101 -10.09 17.67 9.51
N PRO A 102 -11.21 17.08 9.99
CA PRO A 102 -12.43 17.85 10.28
C PRO A 102 -12.23 18.92 11.34
N THR A 103 -11.16 18.82 12.14
CA THR A 103 -10.81 19.77 13.21
C THR A 103 -9.59 20.61 12.87
N PHE A 104 -9.22 20.76 11.60
CA PHE A 104 -8.08 21.59 11.18
C PHE A 104 -8.15 23.00 11.79
N LEU A 105 -7.02 23.45 12.36
CA LEU A 105 -6.85 24.69 13.15
C LEU A 105 -7.67 24.80 14.43
N LYS A 106 -8.45 23.77 14.80
CA LYS A 106 -9.01 23.67 16.14
C LYS A 106 -7.94 23.24 17.12
N TRP A 107 -8.07 23.72 18.34
CA TRP A 107 -7.13 23.47 19.41
C TRP A 107 -7.85 23.02 20.68
N TYR A 108 -7.12 22.34 21.53
CA TYR A 108 -7.56 21.96 22.86
C TYR A 108 -6.44 22.25 23.87
N GLY A 109 -6.81 22.94 24.96
CA GLY A 109 -5.91 23.32 26.03
C GLY A 109 -6.35 22.71 27.35
N TYR A 110 -5.39 22.24 28.15
CA TYR A 110 -5.67 21.66 29.46
C TYR A 110 -4.51 21.89 30.43
N VAL A 111 -4.82 22.07 31.72
CA VAL A 111 -3.77 22.18 32.75
C VAL A 111 -3.23 20.80 33.07
N LEU A 112 -1.92 20.59 32.92
CA LEU A 112 -1.23 19.41 33.42
C LEU A 112 -0.40 19.82 34.63
N SER A 113 -0.51 19.07 35.74
CA SER A 113 0.23 19.38 36.96
C SER A 113 0.59 18.13 37.76
N GLU A 114 1.57 18.30 38.64
CA GLU A 114 1.94 17.30 39.64
C GLU A 114 0.76 16.91 40.56
N GLU A 115 -0.26 17.76 40.67
CA GLU A 115 -1.44 17.54 41.50
C GLU A 115 -2.47 16.67 40.78
N ASN A 116 -2.86 17.06 39.56
CA ASN A 116 -3.88 16.33 38.80
C ASN A 116 -3.33 15.05 38.15
N LYS A 117 -2.02 15.03 37.85
CA LYS A 117 -1.26 13.90 37.32
C LYS A 117 -1.86 13.33 36.03
N ARG A 118 -2.48 14.20 35.23
CA ARG A 118 -3.10 13.85 33.96
C ARG A 118 -2.08 13.74 32.84
N GLN A 119 -2.48 13.12 31.75
CA GLN A 119 -1.72 13.09 30.51
C GLN A 119 -2.56 13.57 29.35
N MET A 120 -1.91 14.11 28.32
CA MET A 120 -2.53 14.42 27.05
C MET A 120 -1.85 13.63 25.93
N TYR A 121 -2.65 12.98 25.09
CA TYR A 121 -2.17 12.42 23.83
C TYR A 121 -2.20 13.47 22.74
N ILE A 122 -1.04 13.73 22.13
CA ILE A 122 -0.91 14.55 20.93
C ILE A 122 -0.72 13.61 19.73
N PRO A 123 -1.67 13.57 18.78
CA PRO A 123 -1.53 12.77 17.57
C PRO A 123 -0.36 13.25 16.68
N PRO A 124 0.16 12.37 15.80
CA PRO A 124 1.04 12.78 14.71
C PRO A 124 0.48 14.00 13.96
N ARG A 125 1.37 14.93 13.61
CA ARG A 125 1.05 16.19 12.90
C ARG A 125 0.05 17.11 13.54
N CYS A 126 -0.20 16.96 14.84
CA CYS A 126 -0.74 18.05 15.62
C CYS A 126 0.41 18.90 16.17
N GLY A 127 0.23 20.22 16.18
CA GLY A 127 1.13 21.15 16.86
C GLY A 127 0.97 21.00 18.36
N HIS A 128 2.08 20.93 19.09
CA HIS A 128 2.09 20.87 20.56
C HIS A 128 2.88 22.05 21.11
N GLY A 129 2.32 22.76 22.08
CA GLY A 129 3.01 23.82 22.82
C GLY A 129 2.56 23.83 24.27
N PHE A 130 3.26 24.58 25.11
CA PHE A 130 2.81 24.79 26.49
C PHE A 130 3.34 26.08 27.09
N TYR A 131 2.63 26.54 28.12
CA TYR A 131 3.00 27.68 28.94
C TYR A 131 3.23 27.24 30.40
N SER A 132 4.38 27.58 30.96
CA SER A 132 4.79 27.20 32.32
C SER A 132 4.21 28.15 33.36
N MET A 133 3.25 27.66 34.16
CA MET A 133 2.53 28.47 35.16
C MET A 133 3.29 28.58 36.49
N LYS A 134 4.20 27.65 36.75
CA LYS A 134 5.06 27.60 37.94
C LYS A 134 6.53 27.50 37.56
N ASP A 135 7.39 27.89 38.50
CA ASP A 135 8.82 27.58 38.42
C ASP A 135 9.05 26.07 38.52
N ASN A 136 10.13 25.63 37.90
CA ASN A 136 10.57 24.23 37.90
C ASN A 136 9.55 23.25 37.32
N SER A 137 8.64 23.70 36.44
CA SER A 137 7.69 22.79 35.79
C SER A 137 8.46 21.78 34.93
N LYS A 138 8.29 20.48 35.23
CA LYS A 138 8.94 19.37 34.54
C LYS A 138 7.92 18.61 33.71
N ILE A 139 8.23 18.45 32.44
CA ILE A 139 7.33 17.84 31.46
C ILE A 139 8.00 16.59 30.92
N LEU A 140 7.32 15.46 31.03
CA LEU A 140 7.74 14.18 30.48
C LEU A 140 7.03 13.95 29.14
N TYR A 141 7.80 13.52 28.15
CA TYR A 141 7.33 13.19 26.81
C TYR A 141 7.62 11.72 26.52
N MET A 142 6.63 10.97 26.05
CA MET A 142 6.79 9.59 25.56
C MET A 142 6.32 9.54 24.10
N GLN A 143 7.21 9.26 23.15
CA GLN A 143 7.00 9.52 21.72
C GLN A 143 7.09 8.25 20.86
N GLU A 144 6.29 8.20 19.78
CA GLU A 144 6.28 7.07 18.83
C GLU A 144 7.54 6.99 17.95
N GLY A 145 8.40 8.00 17.94
CA GLY A 145 9.61 8.04 17.13
C GLY A 145 10.71 8.90 17.75
N CYS A 146 11.92 8.79 17.19
CA CYS A 146 13.06 9.57 17.65
C CYS A 146 13.12 10.94 16.96
N TYR A 147 13.43 11.98 17.73
CA TYR A 147 13.70 13.33 17.23
C TYR A 147 14.78 13.31 16.16
N ARG A 148 14.51 13.99 15.04
CA ARG A 148 15.48 14.24 13.98
C ARG A 148 15.37 15.70 13.54
N PRO A 149 16.48 16.45 13.52
CA PRO A 149 16.48 17.82 13.04
C PRO A 149 15.84 17.95 11.65
N GLY A 150 14.97 18.94 11.48
CA GLY A 150 14.32 19.26 10.20
C GLY A 150 13.04 18.47 9.87
N GLN A 151 12.58 17.56 10.74
CA GLN A 151 11.30 16.83 10.51
C GLN A 151 10.07 17.53 11.09
N ASP A 152 10.27 18.32 12.14
CA ASP A 152 9.21 19.05 12.82
C ASP A 152 8.85 20.32 12.05
N VAL A 153 7.57 20.71 12.11
CA VAL A 153 7.09 22.01 11.63
C VAL A 153 6.92 22.92 12.83
N GLU A 154 7.50 24.11 12.77
CA GLU A 154 7.42 25.11 13.83
C GLU A 154 6.42 26.18 13.42
N VAL A 155 5.36 26.31 14.22
CA VAL A 155 4.32 27.32 14.03
C VAL A 155 4.49 28.41 15.08
N TYR A 156 4.34 29.65 14.64
CA TYR A 156 4.35 30.80 15.53
C TYR A 156 3.25 30.66 16.60
N PRO A 157 3.58 30.72 17.92
CA PRO A 157 2.61 30.43 18.97
C PRO A 157 1.49 31.48 19.12
N PHE A 158 1.67 32.68 18.58
CA PHE A 158 0.66 33.74 18.59
C PHE A 158 0.04 33.98 17.20
N ASP A 159 0.01 32.94 16.38
CA ASP A 159 -0.63 32.99 15.06
C ASP A 159 -2.13 33.27 15.16
N THR A 160 -2.60 34.26 14.41
CA THR A 160 -3.98 34.75 14.46
C THR A 160 -4.99 33.82 13.78
N ASP A 161 -4.55 32.93 12.88
CA ASP A 161 -5.44 31.95 12.25
C ASP A 161 -5.81 30.81 13.23
N ILE A 162 -4.93 30.49 14.17
CA ILE A 162 -5.20 29.54 15.27
C ILE A 162 -5.94 30.23 16.42
N ASN A 163 -5.55 31.47 16.74
CA ASN A 163 -6.11 32.28 17.81
C ASN A 163 -6.15 31.54 19.17
N LEU A 164 -4.96 31.11 19.63
CA LEU A 164 -4.79 30.45 20.92
C LEU A 164 -5.03 31.40 22.09
N ASP A 165 -5.83 30.96 23.06
CA ASP A 165 -6.04 31.68 24.32
C ASP A 165 -4.98 31.26 25.35
N TRP A 166 -3.81 31.89 25.26
CA TRP A 166 -2.72 31.65 26.21
C TRP A 166 -2.97 32.36 27.55
N PRO A 167 -2.68 31.71 28.70
CA PRO A 167 -2.77 32.36 30.01
C PRO A 167 -1.87 33.60 30.10
N LYS A 168 -2.39 34.70 30.65
CA LYS A 168 -1.62 35.93 30.85
C LYS A 168 -0.33 35.66 31.65
N PRO A 169 0.84 36.15 31.21
CA PRO A 169 2.08 35.95 31.92
C PRO A 169 2.10 36.75 33.23
N ALA A 170 2.88 36.29 34.21
CA ALA A 170 3.06 37.05 35.44
C ALA A 170 3.89 38.32 35.21
N LYS A 171 4.88 38.25 34.31
CA LYS A 171 5.65 39.40 33.81
C LYS A 171 5.54 39.53 32.29
N GLU A 172 6.16 38.61 31.57
CA GLU A 172 6.21 38.57 30.11
C GLU A 172 6.47 37.15 29.62
N TYR A 173 6.05 36.80 28.40
CA TYR A 173 6.36 35.49 27.85
C TYR A 173 7.84 35.34 27.54
N ILE A 174 8.43 34.24 27.98
CA ILE A 174 9.82 33.89 27.68
C ILE A 174 9.83 32.81 26.60
N LEU A 175 10.28 33.16 25.40
CA LEU A 175 10.35 32.27 24.25
C LEU A 175 11.80 32.01 23.81
N SER A 176 12.01 30.91 23.09
CA SER A 176 13.28 30.69 22.40
C SER A 176 13.35 31.51 21.10
N GLN A 177 14.56 31.82 20.62
CA GLN A 177 14.73 32.49 19.31
C GLN A 177 14.08 31.71 18.17
N LYS A 178 14.07 30.38 18.30
CA LYS A 178 13.45 29.45 17.37
C LYS A 178 11.93 29.65 17.30
N ASP A 179 11.27 29.79 18.46
CA ASP A 179 9.82 30.01 18.51
C ASP A 179 9.42 31.43 18.07
N VAL A 180 10.27 32.42 18.35
CA VAL A 180 10.09 33.80 17.86
C VAL A 180 10.15 33.87 16.34
N ASN A 181 11.03 33.07 15.72
CA ASN A 181 11.23 33.03 14.27
C ASN A 181 10.36 31.98 13.54
N ALA A 182 9.46 31.30 14.25
CA ALA A 182 8.58 30.30 13.66
C ALA A 182 7.59 30.96 12.68
N LYS A 183 7.15 30.19 11.68
CA LYS A 183 6.33 30.72 10.58
C LYS A 183 4.86 30.78 10.96
N SER A 184 4.12 31.70 10.33
CA SER A 184 2.66 31.73 10.42
C SER A 184 2.03 30.52 9.71
N ILE A 185 0.79 30.19 10.06
CA ILE A 185 -0.02 29.19 9.35
C ILE A 185 -0.11 29.54 7.87
N LYS A 186 -0.38 30.81 7.55
CA LYS A 186 -0.45 31.30 6.17
C LYS A 186 0.81 30.97 5.36
N GLU A 187 1.99 31.16 5.93
CA GLU A 187 3.26 30.82 5.29
C GLU A 187 3.49 29.30 5.18
N LEU A 188 2.98 28.52 6.13
CA LEU A 188 3.13 27.07 6.18
C LEU A 188 2.09 26.31 5.36
N MET A 189 0.98 26.93 4.96
CA MET A 189 -0.11 26.25 4.25
C MET A 189 0.33 25.41 3.03
N PRO A 190 1.22 25.89 2.15
CA PRO A 190 1.71 25.06 1.03
C PRO A 190 2.39 23.78 1.52
N TYR A 191 3.22 23.90 2.56
CA TYR A 191 3.97 22.79 3.14
C TYR A 191 3.08 21.81 3.91
N LEU A 192 2.11 22.30 4.68
CA LEU A 192 1.15 21.45 5.39
C LEU A 192 0.29 20.63 4.43
N ARG A 193 -0.11 21.21 3.29
CA ARG A 193 -0.79 20.48 2.20
C ARG A 193 0.09 19.38 1.60
N GLU A 194 1.36 19.69 1.36
CA GLU A 194 2.34 18.71 0.85
C GLU A 194 2.55 17.55 1.84
N LEU A 195 2.66 17.85 3.15
CA LEU A 195 2.80 16.85 4.20
C LEU A 195 1.57 15.94 4.28
N SER A 196 0.37 16.49 4.30
CA SER A 196 -0.87 15.70 4.35
C SER A 196 -0.99 14.75 3.15
N ALA A 197 -0.59 15.22 1.96
CA ALA A 197 -0.52 14.38 0.77
C ALA A 197 0.52 13.24 0.91
N LYS A 198 1.67 13.49 1.54
CA LYS A 198 2.72 12.49 1.80
C LYS A 198 2.35 11.46 2.89
N GLU A 199 1.42 11.79 3.79
CA GLU A 199 1.04 10.95 4.93
C GLU A 199 -0.20 10.10 4.74
N LYS A 200 -1.14 10.55 3.91
CA LYS A 200 -2.12 9.64 3.26
C LYS A 200 -1.43 8.46 2.56
N LEU A 201 -0.14 8.60 2.27
CA LEU A 201 0.73 7.58 1.71
C LEU A 201 1.41 6.67 2.79
N GLY A 202 0.91 6.56 4.03
CA GLY A 202 1.58 5.81 5.13
C GLY A 202 0.72 4.90 6.02
N SER A 203 -0.47 4.48 5.59
CA SER A 203 -1.31 3.52 6.33
C SER A 203 -0.81 2.07 6.19
N LYS A 204 -0.98 1.18 7.17
CA LYS A 204 -0.81 -0.26 6.89
C LYS A 204 -1.83 -0.68 5.83
N VAL A 205 -1.38 -1.34 4.77
CA VAL A 205 -2.25 -1.84 3.70
C VAL A 205 -2.21 -3.36 3.66
N ASP A 206 -3.25 -4.00 3.15
CA ASP A 206 -3.17 -5.44 2.88
C ASP A 206 -2.35 -5.69 1.61
N TYR A 207 -2.48 -4.82 0.61
CA TYR A 207 -1.84 -4.96 -0.70
C TYR A 207 -0.94 -3.77 -1.07
N VAL A 208 0.21 -4.05 -1.68
CA VAL A 208 0.96 -3.08 -2.49
C VAL A 208 0.92 -3.49 -3.95
N VAL A 209 0.48 -2.58 -4.82
CA VAL A 209 0.49 -2.77 -6.28
C VAL A 209 1.68 -2.00 -6.87
N MET A 210 2.57 -2.73 -7.55
CA MET A 210 3.67 -2.13 -8.31
C MET A 210 3.29 -2.05 -9.79
N GLY A 211 3.70 -0.98 -10.49
CA GLY A 211 3.28 -0.76 -11.89
C GLY A 211 1.79 -0.44 -12.05
N ALA A 212 1.17 0.20 -11.05
CA ALA A 212 -0.27 0.47 -10.95
C ALA A 212 -0.89 1.28 -12.11
N THR A 213 -0.06 1.99 -12.88
CA THR A 213 -0.47 2.79 -14.05
C THR A 213 -0.28 2.04 -15.38
N GLY A 214 0.31 0.84 -15.33
CA GLY A 214 0.45 -0.05 -16.47
C GLY A 214 -0.86 -0.73 -16.84
N PHE A 215 -0.88 -1.45 -17.97
CA PHE A 215 -2.08 -2.11 -18.47
C PHE A 215 -2.69 -3.11 -17.47
N PHE A 216 -1.86 -3.97 -16.87
CA PHE A 216 -2.33 -4.88 -15.83
C PHE A 216 -2.60 -4.14 -14.52
N GLY A 217 -1.75 -3.16 -14.18
CA GLY A 217 -1.85 -2.39 -12.95
C GLY A 217 -3.17 -1.65 -12.81
N THR A 218 -3.64 -0.97 -13.86
CA THR A 218 -4.91 -0.24 -13.82
C THR A 218 -6.09 -1.18 -13.61
N LYS A 219 -6.09 -2.36 -14.25
CA LYS A 219 -7.13 -3.37 -14.05
C LYS A 219 -7.09 -3.97 -12.63
N VAL A 220 -5.91 -4.33 -12.12
CA VAL A 220 -5.74 -4.82 -10.74
C VAL A 220 -6.22 -3.78 -9.72
N VAL A 221 -5.88 -2.50 -9.91
CA VAL A 221 -6.36 -1.41 -9.05
C VAL A 221 -7.88 -1.29 -9.09
N SER A 222 -8.51 -1.39 -10.27
CA SER A 222 -9.99 -1.39 -10.39
C SER A 222 -10.60 -2.53 -9.58
N ILE A 223 -10.05 -3.74 -9.72
CA ILE A 223 -10.53 -4.94 -9.03
C ILE A 223 -10.37 -4.81 -7.51
N LEU A 224 -9.22 -4.33 -7.03
CA LEU A 224 -9.02 -4.13 -5.59
C LEU A 224 -10.01 -3.09 -5.04
N LYS A 225 -10.35 -2.04 -5.80
CA LYS A 225 -11.39 -1.08 -5.42
C LYS A 225 -12.78 -1.71 -5.39
N GLU A 226 -13.16 -2.44 -6.44
CA GLU A 226 -14.45 -3.14 -6.56
C GLU A 226 -14.65 -4.15 -5.43
N GLN A 227 -13.58 -4.87 -5.06
CA GLN A 227 -13.56 -5.81 -3.94
C GLN A 227 -13.32 -5.15 -2.57
N LYS A 228 -13.25 -3.81 -2.52
CA LYS A 228 -13.04 -3.01 -1.29
C LYS A 228 -11.81 -3.45 -0.48
N LYS A 229 -10.73 -3.85 -1.17
CA LYS A 229 -9.45 -4.22 -0.54
C LYS A 229 -8.70 -2.96 -0.09
N ASN A 230 -7.94 -3.08 0.99
CA ASN A 230 -7.06 -2.02 1.48
C ASN A 230 -5.70 -2.10 0.78
N PHE A 231 -5.35 -1.11 -0.05
CA PHE A 231 -4.13 -1.16 -0.86
C PHE A 231 -3.44 0.19 -1.05
N ALA A 232 -2.14 0.14 -1.33
CA ALA A 232 -1.34 1.26 -1.81
C ALA A 232 -0.76 0.98 -3.20
N CYS A 233 -0.55 2.04 -3.97
CA CYS A 233 0.11 1.97 -5.28
C CYS A 233 1.51 2.54 -5.18
N MET A 234 2.52 1.72 -5.49
CA MET A 234 3.90 2.19 -5.53
C MET A 234 4.06 3.24 -6.65
N PRO A 235 4.56 4.46 -6.34
CA PRO A 235 4.69 5.52 -7.33
C PRO A 235 5.72 5.14 -8.39
N GLN A 236 5.55 5.62 -9.63
CA GLN A 236 6.46 5.33 -10.74
C GLN A 236 7.91 5.81 -10.50
N SER A 237 8.11 6.76 -9.58
CA SER A 237 9.43 7.24 -9.17
C SER A 237 10.25 6.19 -8.41
N VAL A 238 9.60 5.22 -7.78
CA VAL A 238 10.25 4.07 -7.14
C VAL A 238 10.39 2.97 -8.19
N ARG A 239 11.62 2.78 -8.67
CA ARG A 239 11.97 1.83 -9.72
C ARG A 239 12.39 0.48 -9.13
N LEU A 240 12.16 -0.61 -9.87
CA LEU A 240 12.47 -1.97 -9.39
C LEU A 240 13.97 -2.27 -9.31
N ASP A 241 14.79 -1.53 -10.06
CA ASP A 241 16.26 -1.58 -10.01
C ASP A 241 16.80 -0.84 -8.76
N ASN A 242 16.09 0.18 -8.27
CA ASN A 242 16.40 0.84 -7.01
C ASN A 242 15.81 0.09 -5.81
N ARG A 243 16.47 -1.02 -5.48
CA ARG A 243 16.07 -1.92 -4.38
C ARG A 243 15.88 -1.20 -3.05
N LYS A 244 16.74 -0.24 -2.70
CA LYS A 244 16.69 0.45 -1.40
C LYS A 244 15.42 1.28 -1.23
N GLU A 245 15.02 2.03 -2.24
CA GLU A 245 13.79 2.83 -2.18
C GLU A 245 12.53 1.95 -2.23
N MET A 246 12.56 0.86 -3.00
CA MET A 246 11.48 -0.13 -3.01
C MET A 246 11.33 -0.79 -1.62
N GLU A 247 12.43 -1.22 -1.01
CA GLU A 247 12.45 -1.82 0.33
C GLU A 247 11.91 -0.84 1.39
N LYS A 248 12.35 0.43 1.37
CA LYS A 248 11.77 1.49 2.22
C LYS A 248 10.28 1.66 2.02
N TYR A 249 9.80 1.58 0.77
CA TYR A 249 8.38 1.68 0.47
C TYR A 249 7.62 0.49 1.08
N LEU A 250 8.12 -0.73 0.91
CA LEU A 250 7.52 -1.91 1.56
C LEU A 250 7.56 -1.82 3.09
N ASP A 251 8.64 -1.32 3.68
CA ASP A 251 8.77 -1.13 5.13
C ASP A 251 7.80 -0.07 5.67
N LYS A 252 7.53 0.98 4.89
CA LYS A 252 6.54 2.02 5.22
C LYS A 252 5.13 1.43 5.29
N TRP A 253 4.77 0.62 4.30
CA TRP A 253 3.40 0.15 4.08
C TRP A 253 3.07 -1.18 4.75
N GLN A 254 4.10 -1.98 5.08
CA GLN A 254 4.02 -3.31 5.69
C GLN A 254 2.90 -4.19 5.10
N PRO A 255 2.85 -4.38 3.77
CA PRO A 255 1.78 -5.14 3.14
C PRO A 255 1.84 -6.62 3.47
N LYS A 256 0.71 -7.30 3.39
CA LYS A 256 0.64 -8.78 3.42
C LYS A 256 0.92 -9.38 2.03
N TYR A 257 0.48 -8.67 1.00
CA TYR A 257 0.53 -9.11 -0.39
C TYR A 257 1.14 -8.01 -1.27
N VAL A 258 2.02 -8.40 -2.18
CA VAL A 258 2.50 -7.55 -3.27
C VAL A 258 1.98 -8.13 -4.59
N ILE A 259 1.38 -7.28 -5.43
CA ILE A 259 1.03 -7.64 -6.81
C ILE A 259 1.88 -6.79 -7.74
N ASN A 260 2.90 -7.40 -8.34
CA ASN A 260 3.83 -6.71 -9.22
C ASN A 260 3.35 -6.74 -10.68
N CYS A 261 2.74 -5.64 -11.12
CA CYS A 261 2.31 -5.44 -12.50
C CYS A 261 3.36 -4.71 -13.37
N ALA A 262 4.54 -4.38 -12.81
CA ALA A 262 5.59 -3.72 -13.55
C ALA A 262 6.31 -4.71 -14.46
N GLY A 263 6.57 -4.30 -15.69
CA GLY A 263 7.17 -5.12 -16.73
C GLY A 263 7.06 -4.44 -18.09
N THR A 264 7.82 -4.92 -19.07
CA THR A 264 7.73 -4.43 -20.46
C THR A 264 7.63 -5.60 -21.43
N ALA A 265 6.62 -5.57 -22.31
CA ALA A 265 6.53 -6.45 -23.47
C ALA A 265 7.12 -5.77 -24.73
N GLY A 266 7.97 -4.76 -24.54
CA GLY A 266 8.53 -3.90 -25.58
C GLY A 266 7.64 -2.71 -25.96
N LYS A 267 8.26 -1.63 -26.46
CA LYS A 267 7.58 -0.40 -26.91
C LYS A 267 7.88 -0.16 -28.39
N PRO A 268 6.88 -0.15 -29.30
CA PRO A 268 5.45 -0.39 -29.06
C PRO A 268 5.08 -1.89 -28.98
N ASN A 269 6.00 -2.78 -29.35
CA ASN A 269 5.77 -4.22 -29.41
C ASN A 269 7.02 -5.02 -29.04
N ILE A 270 6.88 -6.35 -29.01
CA ILE A 270 7.91 -7.30 -28.57
C ILE A 270 9.22 -7.23 -29.35
N GLY A 271 9.21 -6.78 -30.61
CA GLY A 271 10.41 -6.61 -31.42
C GLY A 271 11.39 -5.58 -30.85
N TRP A 272 10.91 -4.64 -30.03
CA TRP A 272 11.78 -3.70 -29.31
C TRP A 272 12.79 -4.41 -28.40
N CYS A 273 12.40 -5.53 -27.81
CA CYS A 273 13.26 -6.29 -26.89
C CYS A 273 14.47 -6.92 -27.59
N GLU A 274 14.42 -7.13 -28.91
CA GLU A 274 15.55 -7.68 -29.67
C GLU A 274 16.75 -6.72 -29.70
N SER A 275 16.47 -5.41 -29.78
CA SER A 275 17.50 -4.35 -29.83
C SER A 275 17.77 -3.68 -28.48
N HIS A 276 16.96 -3.96 -27.44
CA HIS A 276 17.07 -3.36 -26.10
C HIS A 276 17.15 -4.46 -25.04
N GLN A 277 18.16 -5.31 -25.17
CA GLN A 277 18.30 -6.54 -24.39
C GLN A 277 18.60 -6.25 -22.91
N ALA A 278 19.49 -5.29 -22.64
CA ALA A 278 19.87 -4.91 -21.27
C ALA A 278 18.66 -4.36 -20.50
N GLU A 279 17.90 -3.44 -21.09
CA GLU A 279 16.70 -2.89 -20.48
C GLU A 279 15.61 -3.95 -20.28
N THR A 280 15.54 -4.92 -21.21
CA THR A 280 14.62 -6.06 -21.09
C THR A 280 15.02 -6.96 -19.91
N ILE A 281 16.31 -7.23 -19.72
CA ILE A 281 16.83 -7.98 -18.56
C ILE A 281 16.55 -7.23 -17.26
N ASP A 282 16.85 -5.93 -17.21
CA ASP A 282 16.69 -5.13 -15.99
C ASP A 282 15.24 -5.10 -15.53
N ILE A 283 14.30 -4.93 -16.45
CA ILE A 283 12.87 -4.79 -16.12
C ILE A 283 12.21 -6.16 -15.88
N ASN A 284 12.50 -7.15 -16.74
CA ASN A 284 11.77 -8.42 -16.75
C ASN A 284 12.49 -9.55 -16.00
N VAL A 285 13.75 -9.38 -15.60
CA VAL A 285 14.49 -10.38 -14.82
C VAL A 285 14.96 -9.78 -13.51
N THR A 286 15.96 -8.89 -13.53
CA THR A 286 16.61 -8.38 -12.33
C THR A 286 15.63 -7.65 -11.40
N GLY A 287 14.81 -6.75 -11.95
CA GLY A 287 13.81 -6.02 -11.18
C GLY A 287 12.74 -6.92 -10.57
N GLN A 288 12.37 -8.01 -11.26
CA GLN A 288 11.39 -8.98 -10.74
C GLN A 288 11.97 -9.78 -9.57
N LEU A 289 13.24 -10.20 -9.68
CA LEU A 289 13.97 -10.89 -8.61
C LEU A 289 14.17 -9.99 -7.39
N ASN A 290 14.44 -8.70 -7.60
CA ASN A 290 14.51 -7.72 -6.51
C ASN A 290 13.20 -7.69 -5.72
N VAL A 291 12.05 -7.66 -6.41
CA VAL A 291 10.73 -7.67 -5.76
C VAL A 291 10.51 -8.98 -5.01
N ALA A 292 10.76 -10.12 -5.64
CA ALA A 292 10.61 -11.44 -5.03
C ALA A 292 11.41 -11.56 -3.72
N GLU A 293 12.67 -11.18 -3.74
CA GLU A 293 13.55 -11.24 -2.57
C GLU A 293 13.19 -10.21 -1.50
N ALA A 294 12.84 -8.97 -1.89
CA ALA A 294 12.42 -7.95 -0.93
C ALA A 294 11.16 -8.37 -0.18
N CYS A 295 10.22 -9.02 -0.87
CA CYS A 295 9.01 -9.61 -0.29
C CYS A 295 9.35 -10.79 0.62
N ARG A 296 10.22 -11.72 0.17
CA ARG A 296 10.61 -12.90 0.94
C ARG A 296 11.23 -12.54 2.29
N LYS A 297 12.16 -11.58 2.30
CA LYS A 297 12.80 -11.09 3.54
C LYS A 297 11.81 -10.50 4.55
N ARG A 298 10.63 -10.08 4.09
CA ARG A 298 9.57 -9.45 4.89
C ARG A 298 8.37 -10.36 5.12
N ASN A 299 8.46 -11.63 4.73
CA ASN A 299 7.36 -12.59 4.80
C ASN A 299 6.09 -12.10 4.07
N ILE A 300 6.28 -11.47 2.91
CA ILE A 300 5.19 -10.95 2.06
C ILE A 300 4.97 -11.93 0.91
N HIS A 301 3.71 -12.30 0.66
CA HIS A 301 3.32 -13.03 -0.55
C HIS A 301 3.48 -12.14 -1.78
N CYS A 302 4.10 -12.66 -2.84
CA CYS A 302 4.45 -11.89 -4.02
C CYS A 302 3.82 -12.51 -5.27
N THR A 303 2.86 -11.81 -5.87
CA THR A 303 2.30 -12.18 -7.18
C THR A 303 3.08 -11.49 -8.29
N LEU A 304 3.66 -12.28 -9.19
CA LEU A 304 4.31 -11.86 -10.42
C LEU A 304 3.47 -12.29 -11.62
N PHE A 305 3.50 -11.49 -12.68
CA PHE A 305 2.97 -11.92 -13.97
C PHE A 305 4.11 -12.51 -14.79
N GLY A 306 3.96 -13.76 -15.22
CA GLY A 306 4.76 -14.46 -16.21
C GLY A 306 4.16 -14.34 -17.62
N THR A 307 4.47 -15.27 -18.52
CA THR A 307 3.81 -15.37 -19.82
C THR A 307 3.49 -16.81 -20.13
N GLY A 308 2.33 -17.06 -20.74
CA GLY A 308 1.95 -18.36 -21.27
C GLY A 308 2.45 -18.60 -22.70
N CYS A 309 3.02 -17.58 -23.35
CA CYS A 309 3.52 -17.67 -24.72
C CYS A 309 4.92 -18.32 -24.77
N LEU A 310 5.02 -19.52 -24.19
CA LEU A 310 6.26 -20.28 -23.99
C LEU A 310 6.33 -21.57 -24.81
N TYR A 311 5.26 -21.87 -25.55
CA TYR A 311 5.12 -23.15 -26.23
C TYR A 311 4.58 -23.03 -27.66
N TYR A 312 5.05 -23.94 -28.51
CA TYR A 312 4.43 -24.32 -29.77
C TYR A 312 3.67 -25.64 -29.62
N TYR A 313 2.63 -25.86 -30.42
CA TYR A 313 2.10 -27.20 -30.59
C TYR A 313 3.18 -28.15 -31.11
N ASP A 314 3.20 -29.36 -30.59
CA ASP A 314 4.10 -30.42 -30.99
C ASP A 314 3.36 -31.76 -31.07
N LYS A 315 4.12 -32.86 -31.20
CA LYS A 315 3.54 -34.20 -31.32
C LYS A 315 2.82 -34.67 -30.04
N GLU A 316 3.25 -34.21 -28.86
CA GLU A 316 2.67 -34.60 -27.57
C GLU A 316 1.49 -33.68 -27.20
N HIS A 317 1.56 -32.43 -27.68
CA HIS A 317 0.53 -31.40 -27.54
C HIS A 317 0.06 -30.93 -28.92
N PRO A 318 -0.72 -31.73 -29.68
CA PRO A 318 -1.21 -31.32 -30.99
C PRO A 318 -2.29 -30.23 -30.87
N ALA A 319 -2.37 -29.36 -31.88
CA ALA A 319 -3.44 -28.36 -31.97
C ALA A 319 -4.84 -29.01 -31.94
N ASN A 320 -5.77 -28.42 -31.20
CA ASN A 320 -7.15 -28.89 -31.01
C ASN A 320 -7.30 -30.30 -30.40
N SER A 321 -6.26 -30.83 -29.75
CA SER A 321 -6.33 -32.13 -29.08
C SER A 321 -6.97 -32.07 -27.69
N GLY A 322 -7.08 -30.87 -27.09
CA GLY A 322 -7.45 -30.67 -25.68
C GLY A 322 -6.32 -31.03 -24.70
N ARG A 323 -5.14 -31.41 -25.20
CA ARG A 323 -3.93 -31.67 -24.39
C ARG A 323 -3.07 -30.42 -24.36
N GLY A 324 -3.32 -29.56 -23.37
CA GLY A 324 -2.51 -28.37 -23.14
C GLY A 324 -1.24 -28.64 -22.34
N TYR A 325 -0.29 -27.70 -22.40
CA TYR A 325 0.92 -27.72 -21.58
C TYR A 325 0.59 -27.39 -20.13
N THR A 326 1.08 -28.18 -19.19
CA THR A 326 0.97 -27.98 -17.74
C THR A 326 2.03 -26.99 -17.22
N GLU A 327 1.98 -26.67 -15.93
CA GLU A 327 3.01 -25.85 -15.30
C GLU A 327 4.37 -26.54 -15.17
N GLU A 328 4.41 -27.88 -15.23
CA GLU A 328 5.63 -28.66 -15.11
C GLU A 328 6.32 -28.94 -16.46
N ASP A 329 5.61 -28.70 -17.58
CA ASP A 329 6.18 -28.94 -18.90
C ASP A 329 7.28 -27.94 -19.26
N PRO A 330 8.41 -28.41 -19.80
CA PRO A 330 9.52 -27.54 -20.18
C PRO A 330 9.14 -26.66 -21.39
N PRO A 331 9.42 -25.34 -21.34
CA PRO A 331 9.20 -24.45 -22.48
C PRO A 331 9.92 -24.92 -23.74
N ASN A 332 9.22 -24.89 -24.88
CA ASN A 332 9.79 -25.25 -26.19
C ASN A 332 9.83 -24.06 -27.18
N PHE A 333 9.51 -22.83 -26.72
CA PHE A 333 9.62 -21.60 -27.50
C PHE A 333 10.82 -20.73 -27.08
N THR A 334 11.74 -20.49 -28.01
CA THR A 334 12.89 -19.57 -27.81
C THR A 334 13.01 -18.53 -28.91
N GLY A 335 11.97 -18.36 -29.73
CA GLY A 335 12.01 -17.59 -30.99
C GLY A 335 12.08 -16.07 -30.84
N ASN A 336 12.10 -15.52 -29.63
CA ASN A 336 12.40 -14.09 -29.39
C ASN A 336 13.07 -13.86 -28.03
N PHE A 337 13.79 -12.75 -27.90
CA PHE A 337 14.56 -12.39 -26.70
C PHE A 337 13.66 -12.25 -25.46
N TYR A 338 12.49 -11.62 -25.61
CA TYR A 338 11.52 -11.47 -24.52
C TYR A 338 11.12 -12.83 -23.92
N GLY A 339 10.73 -13.79 -24.76
CA GLY A 339 10.34 -15.14 -24.35
C GLY A 339 11.45 -15.84 -23.58
N ARG A 340 12.70 -15.78 -24.09
CA ARG A 340 13.87 -16.34 -23.39
C ARG A 340 14.06 -15.74 -22.00
N MET A 341 13.90 -14.43 -21.84
CA MET A 341 14.01 -13.79 -20.52
C MET A 341 12.87 -14.19 -19.57
N ARG A 342 11.67 -14.45 -20.08
CA ARG A 342 10.54 -14.90 -19.26
C ARG A 342 10.70 -16.34 -18.81
N ILE A 343 11.27 -17.20 -19.65
CA ILE A 343 11.66 -18.57 -19.27
C ILE A 343 12.73 -18.52 -18.17
N ALA A 344 13.77 -17.72 -18.36
CA ALA A 344 14.83 -17.56 -17.36
C ALA A 344 14.30 -17.03 -16.02
N LEU A 345 13.42 -16.01 -16.04
CA LEU A 345 12.77 -15.54 -14.81
C LEU A 345 11.97 -16.65 -14.14
N GLU A 346 11.16 -17.38 -14.90
CA GLU A 346 10.28 -18.42 -14.35
C GLU A 346 11.09 -19.50 -13.63
N ASP A 347 12.20 -19.93 -14.20
CA ASP A 347 13.11 -20.90 -13.58
C ASP A 347 13.71 -20.37 -12.26
N LEU A 348 14.15 -19.11 -12.23
CA LEU A 348 14.71 -18.49 -11.03
C LEU A 348 13.67 -18.30 -9.91
N VAL A 349 12.43 -17.90 -10.24
CA VAL A 349 11.40 -17.63 -9.23
C VAL A 349 10.80 -18.90 -8.61
N LYS A 350 10.99 -20.08 -9.22
CA LYS A 350 10.63 -21.37 -8.58
C LYS A 350 11.32 -21.58 -7.24
N SER A 351 12.49 -20.97 -7.04
CA SER A 351 13.25 -21.03 -5.78
C SER A 351 12.70 -20.11 -4.67
N TYR A 352 11.69 -19.28 -4.97
CA TYR A 352 11.10 -18.35 -4.01
C TYR A 352 9.76 -18.89 -3.49
N PRO A 353 9.69 -19.41 -2.25
CA PRO A 353 8.50 -20.08 -1.74
C PRO A 353 7.31 -19.14 -1.53
N ASN A 354 7.55 -17.82 -1.50
CA ASN A 354 6.53 -16.79 -1.33
C ASN A 354 5.97 -16.24 -2.66
N VAL A 355 6.44 -16.74 -3.81
CA VAL A 355 6.07 -16.20 -5.13
C VAL A 355 4.95 -17.00 -5.77
N LEU A 356 3.93 -16.31 -6.26
CA LEU A 356 2.93 -16.79 -7.20
C LEU A 356 3.24 -16.22 -8.58
N SER A 357 3.52 -17.08 -9.58
CA SER A 357 3.79 -16.65 -10.96
C SER A 357 2.62 -17.03 -11.87
N LEU A 358 1.99 -16.03 -12.49
CA LEU A 358 0.81 -16.21 -13.34
C LEU A 358 1.17 -16.14 -14.83
N ARG A 359 1.10 -17.26 -15.55
CA ARG A 359 1.34 -17.32 -16.99
C ARG A 359 0.15 -16.74 -17.75
N VAL A 360 0.23 -15.44 -18.04
CA VAL A 360 -0.76 -14.72 -18.86
C VAL A 360 -0.44 -14.89 -20.35
N ALA A 361 -1.45 -15.20 -21.17
CA ALA A 361 -1.33 -15.29 -22.62
C ALA A 361 -2.33 -14.34 -23.28
N PHE A 362 -1.86 -13.56 -24.26
CA PHE A 362 -2.69 -12.71 -25.13
C PHE A 362 -3.86 -12.00 -24.40
N PRO A 363 -3.56 -11.10 -23.44
CA PRO A 363 -4.57 -10.52 -22.56
C PRO A 363 -5.66 -9.77 -23.32
N ILE A 364 -6.91 -10.10 -23.00
CA ILE A 364 -8.13 -9.46 -23.51
C ILE A 364 -8.82 -8.73 -22.36
N ASP A 365 -9.32 -7.53 -22.63
CA ASP A 365 -10.16 -6.76 -21.71
C ASP A 365 -11.42 -6.24 -22.40
N GLY A 366 -12.51 -6.09 -21.63
CA GLY A 366 -13.79 -5.56 -22.10
C GLY A 366 -13.82 -4.03 -22.19
N HIS A 367 -12.70 -3.35 -21.95
CA HIS A 367 -12.58 -1.88 -22.05
C HIS A 367 -11.84 -1.43 -23.33
N MET A 368 -11.45 -2.38 -24.19
CA MET A 368 -10.72 -2.10 -25.44
C MET A 368 -9.46 -1.25 -25.21
N HIS A 369 -8.76 -1.46 -24.10
CA HIS A 369 -7.54 -0.71 -23.81
C HIS A 369 -6.52 -0.92 -24.95
N PRO A 370 -5.73 0.08 -25.39
CA PRO A 370 -4.86 -0.03 -26.57
C PRO A 370 -3.82 -1.17 -26.54
N ARG A 371 -3.47 -1.66 -25.34
CA ARG A 371 -2.56 -2.80 -25.14
C ARG A 371 -3.24 -4.17 -25.16
N SER A 372 -4.57 -4.19 -25.04
CA SER A 372 -5.43 -5.37 -25.19
C SER A 372 -5.24 -6.01 -26.55
N LEU A 373 -5.40 -7.32 -26.63
CA LEU A 373 -5.35 -8.02 -27.91
C LEU A 373 -6.42 -7.49 -28.87
N VAL A 374 -7.65 -7.32 -28.42
CA VAL A 374 -8.77 -6.94 -29.29
C VAL A 374 -8.51 -5.59 -29.94
N ALA A 375 -8.10 -4.58 -29.17
CA ALA A 375 -7.75 -3.26 -29.69
C ALA A 375 -6.60 -3.28 -30.73
N LYS A 376 -5.73 -4.28 -30.68
CA LYS A 376 -4.69 -4.50 -31.71
C LYS A 376 -5.28 -5.18 -32.95
N LEU A 377 -6.07 -6.24 -32.76
CA LEU A 377 -6.71 -6.97 -33.86
C LEU A 377 -7.59 -6.05 -34.72
N LEU A 378 -8.35 -5.13 -34.11
CA LEU A 378 -9.20 -4.18 -34.83
C LEU A 378 -8.44 -3.24 -35.78
N LYS A 379 -7.11 -3.11 -35.62
CA LYS A 379 -6.27 -2.28 -36.49
C LYS A 379 -5.64 -3.06 -37.65
N TYR A 380 -5.65 -4.38 -37.58
CA TYR A 380 -5.00 -5.21 -38.58
C TYR A 380 -6.00 -5.62 -39.67
N PRO A 381 -5.76 -5.25 -40.93
CA PRO A 381 -6.65 -5.66 -42.03
C PRO A 381 -6.56 -7.16 -42.32
N LYS A 382 -5.43 -7.78 -41.94
CA LYS A 382 -5.13 -9.20 -42.17
C LYS A 382 -4.76 -9.85 -40.84
N ILE A 383 -5.40 -10.97 -40.51
CA ILE A 383 -5.17 -11.68 -39.25
C ILE A 383 -4.91 -13.17 -39.48
N THR A 384 -4.06 -13.75 -38.63
CA THR A 384 -3.83 -15.19 -38.60
C THR A 384 -4.66 -15.84 -37.51
N SER A 385 -5.31 -16.94 -37.86
CA SER A 385 -6.28 -17.64 -37.02
C SER A 385 -5.76 -18.99 -36.54
N THR A 386 -4.73 -18.95 -35.70
CA THR A 386 -4.19 -20.14 -35.01
C THR A 386 -4.88 -20.30 -33.65
N PRO A 387 -5.43 -21.50 -33.32
CA PRO A 387 -6.01 -21.76 -32.00
C PRO A 387 -4.98 -21.59 -30.89
N THR A 388 -5.31 -20.87 -29.82
CA THR A 388 -4.43 -20.70 -28.65
C THR A 388 -5.23 -20.38 -27.39
N SER A 389 -4.61 -20.51 -26.22
CA SER A 389 -5.18 -20.04 -24.95
C SER A 389 -5.07 -18.52 -24.80
N TYR A 390 -6.08 -17.92 -24.14
CA TYR A 390 -6.14 -16.48 -23.87
C TYR A 390 -6.50 -16.19 -22.41
N THR A 391 -6.01 -15.07 -21.89
CA THR A 391 -6.37 -14.54 -20.58
C THR A 391 -7.42 -13.44 -20.74
N VAL A 392 -8.68 -13.72 -20.43
CA VAL A 392 -9.73 -12.69 -20.36
C VAL A 392 -9.70 -12.05 -18.97
N MET A 393 -9.10 -10.86 -18.90
CA MET A 393 -8.77 -10.17 -17.65
C MET A 393 -10.01 -9.91 -16.78
N ASP A 394 -11.15 -9.59 -17.38
CA ASP A 394 -12.43 -9.37 -16.67
C ASP A 394 -12.92 -10.60 -15.90
N SER A 395 -12.54 -11.81 -16.33
CA SER A 395 -12.92 -13.06 -15.67
C SER A 395 -11.85 -13.63 -14.74
N LEU A 396 -10.57 -13.42 -15.07
CA LEU A 396 -9.45 -14.05 -14.35
C LEU A 396 -8.81 -13.15 -13.30
N PHE A 397 -8.59 -11.86 -13.59
CA PHE A 397 -7.91 -10.98 -12.65
C PHE A 397 -8.67 -10.81 -11.31
N PRO A 398 -10.02 -10.87 -11.25
CA PRO A 398 -10.74 -10.87 -9.98
C PRO A 398 -10.33 -12.00 -9.02
N LEU A 399 -9.71 -13.07 -9.52
CA LEU A 399 -9.24 -14.20 -8.70
C LEU A 399 -7.91 -13.90 -8.01
N ILE A 400 -7.10 -12.96 -8.52
CA ILE A 400 -5.73 -12.72 -8.04
C ILE A 400 -5.66 -12.40 -6.54
N PRO A 401 -6.49 -11.50 -5.98
CA PRO A 401 -6.51 -11.26 -4.53
C PRO A 401 -6.84 -12.53 -3.73
N SER A 402 -7.81 -13.32 -4.20
CA SER A 402 -8.17 -14.59 -3.54
C SER A 402 -7.09 -15.65 -3.64
N MET A 403 -6.33 -15.72 -4.73
CA MET A 403 -5.17 -16.61 -4.86
C MET A 403 -4.08 -16.25 -3.85
N ALA A 404 -3.79 -14.95 -3.71
CA ALA A 404 -2.83 -14.45 -2.74
C ALA A 404 -3.28 -14.70 -1.29
N GLU A 405 -4.56 -14.43 -0.97
CA GLU A 405 -5.16 -14.66 0.35
C GLU A 405 -5.22 -16.14 0.75
N LYS A 406 -5.37 -17.05 -0.22
CA LYS A 406 -5.25 -18.50 -0.03
C LYS A 406 -3.80 -18.96 0.17
N GLY A 407 -2.81 -18.08 0.00
CA GLY A 407 -1.39 -18.42 0.09
C GLY A 407 -0.90 -19.28 -1.08
N LEU A 408 -1.55 -19.25 -2.25
CA LEU A 408 -1.13 -20.03 -3.40
C LEU A 408 0.21 -19.51 -3.92
N THR A 409 1.19 -20.39 -4.13
CA THR A 409 2.52 -20.05 -4.65
C THR A 409 2.93 -21.03 -5.76
N GLY A 410 4.06 -20.77 -6.40
CA GLY A 410 4.51 -21.48 -7.60
C GLY A 410 3.87 -20.95 -8.87
N ILE A 411 4.00 -21.71 -9.95
CA ILE A 411 3.55 -21.31 -11.29
C ILE A 411 2.11 -21.76 -11.51
N TYR A 412 1.32 -20.91 -12.16
CA TYR A 412 -0.03 -21.21 -12.62
C TYR A 412 -0.21 -20.80 -14.07
N ASN A 413 -0.72 -21.72 -14.90
CA ASN A 413 -1.30 -21.38 -16.19
C ASN A 413 -2.55 -20.52 -15.93
N PHE A 414 -2.49 -19.26 -16.37
CA PHE A 414 -3.47 -18.24 -16.01
C PHE A 414 -4.25 -17.74 -17.23
N THR A 415 -4.86 -18.69 -17.92
CA THR A 415 -5.73 -18.51 -19.09
C THR A 415 -7.12 -19.07 -18.83
N ASN A 416 -8.09 -18.70 -19.66
CA ASN A 416 -9.41 -19.32 -19.61
C ASN A 416 -9.33 -20.75 -20.19
N PRO A 417 -10.17 -21.69 -19.72
CA PRO A 417 -10.22 -23.04 -20.27
C PRO A 417 -10.54 -23.04 -21.77
N GLY A 418 -9.84 -23.90 -22.51
CA GLY A 418 -9.98 -24.09 -23.95
C GLY A 418 -9.22 -23.06 -24.80
N VAL A 419 -9.38 -23.19 -26.10
CA VAL A 419 -8.73 -22.36 -27.12
C VAL A 419 -9.75 -21.62 -27.97
N THR A 420 -9.31 -20.53 -28.59
CA THR A 420 -10.04 -19.86 -29.68
C THR A 420 -9.05 -19.29 -30.69
N THR A 421 -9.53 -18.63 -31.74
CA THR A 421 -8.68 -18.01 -32.76
C THR A 421 -8.91 -16.50 -32.80
N ASN A 422 -7.94 -15.73 -33.32
CA ASN A 422 -8.13 -14.30 -33.54
C ASN A 422 -9.34 -14.00 -34.45
N GLY A 423 -9.59 -14.84 -35.46
CA GLY A 423 -10.76 -14.73 -36.34
C GLY A 423 -12.08 -14.96 -35.61
N ASP A 424 -12.16 -15.94 -34.72
CA ASP A 424 -13.36 -16.14 -33.89
C ASP A 424 -13.60 -14.98 -32.94
N ILE A 425 -12.55 -14.39 -32.38
CA ILE A 425 -12.63 -13.18 -31.56
C ILE A 425 -13.22 -12.03 -32.37
N LEU A 426 -12.74 -11.78 -33.59
CA LEU A 426 -13.29 -10.73 -34.45
C LEU A 426 -14.72 -11.04 -34.92
N ARG A 427 -15.08 -12.31 -35.16
CA ARG A 427 -16.47 -12.73 -35.41
C ARG A 427 -17.39 -12.41 -34.23
N MET A 428 -16.95 -12.71 -33.00
CA MET A 428 -17.68 -12.36 -31.79
C MET A 428 -17.82 -10.84 -31.63
N TYR A 429 -16.74 -10.09 -31.86
CA TYR A 429 -16.75 -8.63 -31.79
C TYR A 429 -17.72 -8.03 -32.82
N LYS A 430 -17.64 -8.46 -34.08
CA LYS A 430 -18.54 -8.01 -35.15
C LYS A 430 -20.00 -8.27 -34.82
N LYS A 431 -20.30 -9.46 -34.28
CA LYS A 431 -21.66 -9.84 -33.90
C LYS A 431 -22.22 -8.99 -32.74
N ILE A 432 -21.39 -8.69 -31.74
CA ILE A 432 -21.86 -8.11 -30.46
C ILE A 432 -21.70 -6.60 -30.46
N VAL A 433 -20.53 -6.09 -30.84
CA VAL A 433 -20.12 -4.69 -30.65
C VAL A 433 -20.32 -3.88 -31.93
N ASP A 434 -19.63 -4.23 -33.02
CA ASP A 434 -19.62 -3.44 -34.26
C ASP A 434 -19.84 -4.31 -35.53
N PRO A 435 -21.08 -4.40 -36.03
CA PRO A 435 -21.40 -5.15 -37.24
C PRO A 435 -20.68 -4.68 -38.51
N SER A 436 -20.17 -3.44 -38.53
CA SER A 436 -19.49 -2.86 -39.69
C SER A 436 -18.03 -3.27 -39.83
N HIS A 437 -17.43 -3.81 -38.77
CA HIS A 437 -16.02 -4.21 -38.77
C HIS A 437 -15.72 -5.30 -39.83
N THR A 438 -14.56 -5.18 -40.49
CA THR A 438 -14.11 -6.09 -41.56
C THR A 438 -12.62 -6.42 -41.41
N TRP A 439 -12.25 -7.63 -41.83
CA TRP A 439 -10.87 -8.13 -41.87
C TRP A 439 -10.76 -9.27 -42.89
N GLU A 440 -9.53 -9.68 -43.20
CA GLU A 440 -9.19 -10.84 -44.04
C GLU A 440 -8.42 -11.87 -43.18
N ASP A 441 -8.86 -13.13 -43.18
CA ASP A 441 -8.11 -14.23 -42.58
C ASP A 441 -6.98 -14.68 -43.53
N VAL A 442 -5.75 -14.73 -43.03
CA VAL A 442 -4.56 -15.18 -43.78
C VAL A 442 -3.90 -16.39 -43.12
N ALA A 443 -3.40 -17.32 -43.94
CA ALA A 443 -2.80 -18.56 -43.48
C ALA A 443 -1.46 -18.36 -42.74
N THR A 444 -0.68 -17.34 -43.12
CA THR A 444 0.67 -17.13 -42.59
C THR A 444 0.76 -15.83 -41.78
N PRO A 445 1.42 -15.84 -40.60
CA PRO A 445 1.69 -14.64 -39.82
C PRO A 445 2.49 -13.61 -40.62
N GLN A 446 2.07 -12.35 -40.56
CA GLN A 446 2.78 -11.22 -41.18
C GLN A 446 3.81 -10.54 -40.24
N SER A 447 4.01 -11.10 -39.05
CA SER A 447 4.94 -10.56 -38.04
C SER A 447 6.37 -11.00 -38.34
N SER A 448 7.30 -10.05 -38.39
CA SER A 448 8.75 -10.34 -38.52
C SER A 448 9.35 -11.00 -37.27
N VAL A 449 8.65 -10.95 -36.14
CA VAL A 449 9.05 -11.60 -34.88
C VAL A 449 8.19 -12.84 -34.64
N PRO A 450 8.80 -14.02 -34.41
CA PRO A 450 8.08 -15.25 -34.08
C PRO A 450 7.18 -15.10 -32.85
N ARG A 451 5.98 -15.70 -32.93
CA ARG A 451 5.01 -15.78 -31.83
C ARG A 451 4.72 -17.23 -31.50
N ALA A 452 4.52 -17.51 -30.22
CA ALA A 452 4.17 -18.82 -29.69
C ALA A 452 2.64 -18.97 -29.61
N TYR A 453 2.12 -20.09 -30.10
CA TYR A 453 0.70 -20.45 -30.05
C TYR A 453 0.58 -21.87 -29.53
N SER A 454 -0.25 -22.06 -28.50
CA SER A 454 -0.41 -23.33 -27.79
C SER A 454 -1.65 -23.30 -26.91
N GLU A 455 -2.10 -24.48 -26.52
CA GLU A 455 -3.07 -24.68 -25.45
C GLU A 455 -2.34 -24.84 -24.11
N LEU A 456 -2.82 -24.18 -23.07
CA LEU A 456 -2.33 -24.37 -21.69
C LEU A 456 -3.36 -25.15 -20.89
N ASP A 457 -2.90 -26.17 -20.16
CA ASP A 457 -3.72 -26.91 -19.21
C ASP A 457 -3.94 -26.05 -17.96
N VAL A 458 -5.21 -25.78 -17.64
CA VAL A 458 -5.61 -24.94 -16.49
C VAL A 458 -6.24 -25.77 -15.36
N SER A 459 -6.10 -27.09 -15.39
CA SER A 459 -6.65 -28.01 -14.38
C SER A 459 -6.16 -27.65 -12.98
N LYS A 460 -4.91 -27.18 -12.84
CA LYS A 460 -4.37 -26.69 -11.56
C LYS A 460 -5.16 -25.49 -11.02
N LEU A 461 -5.47 -24.51 -11.87
CA LEU A 461 -6.28 -23.34 -11.52
C LEU A 461 -7.73 -23.74 -11.19
N LEU A 462 -8.29 -24.68 -11.95
CA LEU A 462 -9.69 -25.12 -11.82
C LEU A 462 -9.97 -25.92 -10.55
N LYS A 463 -8.94 -26.44 -9.87
CA LYS A 463 -9.10 -27.06 -8.53
C LYS A 463 -9.68 -26.09 -7.51
N ASP A 464 -9.31 -24.82 -7.60
CA ASP A 464 -9.64 -23.80 -6.60
C ASP A 464 -10.68 -22.77 -7.07
N PHE A 465 -10.85 -22.62 -8.39
CA PHE A 465 -11.62 -21.52 -8.97
C PHE A 465 -12.50 -21.96 -10.13
N LYS A 466 -13.70 -21.38 -10.20
CA LYS A 466 -14.61 -21.54 -11.33
C LYS A 466 -14.28 -20.49 -12.38
N VAL A 467 -13.70 -20.90 -13.50
CA VAL A 467 -13.33 -20.03 -14.61
C VAL A 467 -14.20 -20.36 -15.83
N PRO A 468 -14.87 -19.37 -16.46
CA PRO A 468 -15.63 -19.63 -17.68
C PRO A 468 -14.70 -19.98 -18.85
N PRO A 469 -15.11 -20.89 -19.75
CA PRO A 469 -14.39 -21.15 -20.99
C PRO A 469 -14.13 -19.88 -21.80
N VAL A 470 -13.03 -19.86 -22.55
CA VAL A 470 -12.53 -18.64 -23.21
C VAL A 470 -13.57 -17.93 -24.08
N ALA A 471 -14.32 -18.65 -24.92
CA ALA A 471 -15.34 -18.07 -25.80
C ALA A 471 -16.48 -17.38 -25.01
N LYS A 472 -16.93 -17.99 -23.90
CA LYS A 472 -17.96 -17.41 -23.02
C LYS A 472 -17.43 -16.17 -22.32
N ALA A 473 -16.19 -16.22 -21.82
CA ALA A 473 -15.55 -15.09 -21.15
C ALA A 473 -15.41 -13.87 -22.08
N ILE A 474 -15.00 -14.09 -23.34
CA ILE A 474 -14.88 -13.03 -24.35
C ILE A 474 -16.24 -12.43 -24.68
N THR A 475 -17.26 -13.27 -24.85
CA THR A 475 -18.64 -12.82 -25.11
C THR A 475 -19.14 -11.89 -24.00
N LEU A 476 -18.97 -12.28 -22.73
CA LEU A 476 -19.35 -11.45 -21.58
C LEU A 476 -18.57 -10.12 -21.54
N ALA A 477 -17.28 -10.14 -21.89
CA ALA A 477 -16.46 -8.93 -21.96
C ALA A 477 -16.97 -7.96 -23.05
N PHE A 478 -17.38 -8.48 -24.21
CA PHE A 478 -17.95 -7.67 -25.30
C PHE A 478 -19.35 -7.14 -24.99
N GLU A 479 -20.21 -7.94 -24.35
CA GLU A 479 -21.51 -7.46 -23.88
C GLU A 479 -21.37 -6.33 -22.86
N ALA A 480 -20.41 -6.44 -21.93
CA ALA A 480 -20.10 -5.37 -20.99
C ALA A 480 -19.50 -4.14 -21.66
N ALA A 481 -18.73 -4.30 -22.75
CA ALA A 481 -18.25 -3.18 -23.56
C ALA A 481 -19.41 -2.42 -24.20
N LYS A 482 -20.30 -3.12 -24.89
CA LYS A 482 -21.46 -2.54 -25.58
C LYS A 482 -22.38 -1.76 -24.63
N LYS A 483 -22.66 -2.30 -23.44
CA LYS A 483 -23.50 -1.64 -22.41
C LYS A 483 -22.92 -0.33 -21.88
N ARG A 484 -21.64 -0.05 -22.12
CA ARG A 484 -20.99 1.21 -21.69
C ARG A 484 -20.98 2.28 -22.78
N GLU A 485 -21.12 1.86 -24.05
CA GLU A 485 -21.22 2.75 -25.20
C GLU A 485 -22.65 3.18 -25.50
N ALA A 486 -23.64 2.37 -25.11
CA ALA A 486 -25.06 2.71 -25.08
C ALA A 486 -25.43 3.44 -23.78
#